data_AF-A0A401JI06-F1
#
_entry.id   AF-A0A401JI06-F1
#
_cell.length_a   1.000
_cell.length_b   1.000
_cell.length_c   1.000
_cell.angle_alpha   90.00
_cell.angle_beta   90.00
_cell.angle_gamma   90.00
#
_symmetry.space_group_name_H-M   'P 1'
#
loop_
_entity.id
_entity.type
_entity.pdbx_description
1 polymer ?
#
loop_
_entity_poly.entity_id
_entity_poly.type
_entity_poly.pdbx_seq_one_letter_code
_entity_poly.pdbx_strand_id
1 'polypeptide(L)'
;MDIVNRFLDEESLYALPVVDSANKAITLLDRHIFLEFFSRPYVREVYGNKTIVHFLNTKQMTYQTKTPIMVDAASSIDDVAQIIIDAGMQHMVSGFIVTQNEQYAGIANGHDLLQDITRRKQDELYYLAHYDQLTKIPNRMLFNDRLTQACREAVRKDTLVGLLFIDVDRFKQINDSMGHRFGDMLLVALAERLQSCARDCDTVGRLGGDEFAILMDTPQDAGSISMLSKRVVDSMREPFQVMGKELYVTVSVGTSIFPSDDAEIDGLFAKADTAMYEAKTKGRNGFQEYIPGLSIYSPDRMSLESDLRAALRNNEFVLHYQPQICLATNQVVGVEALIRWRHPKHGLLSPVHFIPTAEENGLIVEIGRWVLREACRQCRQWIDAHHATLRVSINISALEFRQADFVEQVRAILNETGIAPSHIELELTESIVMHNVGAVLAILNELKRMGIFLAIDDFGTGFSSLNYLRRFPIDRLKIDQSFVQGIDHIPANESIVRAITSLAHNLSMEVVAEGAESDAELAILMACQCNEAQGYWFAKPMPADDVMPWVAAWEDRKAD
;
A
#
# COMPACT_ATOMS: atom_id res chain seq x y z
N MET A 1 -13.63 48.16 -39.33
CA MET A 1 -14.52 48.31 -38.16
C MET A 1 -13.78 49.11 -37.12
N ASP A 2 -14.47 50.05 -36.48
CA ASP A 2 -13.92 50.82 -35.38
C ASP A 2 -13.59 49.86 -34.23
N ILE A 3 -12.31 49.70 -33.88
CA ILE A 3 -11.87 48.83 -32.78
C ILE A 3 -12.56 49.22 -31.47
N VAL A 4 -12.88 50.51 -31.32
CA VAL A 4 -13.61 50.99 -30.16
C VAL A 4 -15.01 50.37 -30.12
N ASN A 5 -15.73 50.31 -31.24
CA ASN A 5 -17.03 49.64 -31.29
C ASN A 5 -16.90 48.15 -31.03
N ARG A 6 -15.85 47.50 -31.53
CA ARG A 6 -15.63 46.07 -31.27
C ARG A 6 -15.41 45.76 -29.78
N PHE A 7 -14.63 46.59 -29.07
CA PHE A 7 -14.48 46.47 -27.61
C PHE A 7 -15.73 46.88 -26.82
N LEU A 8 -16.64 47.67 -27.40
CA LEU A 8 -17.91 48.02 -26.77
C LEU A 8 -18.96 46.93 -26.98
N ASP A 9 -18.99 46.31 -28.15
CA ASP A 9 -19.99 45.30 -28.55
C ASP A 9 -19.63 43.89 -28.04
N GLU A 10 -18.34 43.53 -27.95
CA GLU A 10 -17.87 42.23 -27.47
C GLU A 10 -17.32 42.32 -26.04
N GLU A 11 -18.18 42.09 -25.04
CA GLU A 11 -17.77 42.17 -23.62
C GLU A 11 -16.71 41.13 -23.21
N SER A 12 -16.61 40.01 -23.92
CA SER A 12 -15.62 38.95 -23.68
C SER A 12 -14.24 39.22 -24.29
N LEU A 13 -14.09 40.27 -25.09
CA LEU A 13 -12.86 40.59 -25.80
C LEU A 13 -11.94 41.46 -24.92
N TYR A 14 -11.03 40.84 -24.16
CA TYR A 14 -10.14 41.56 -23.24
C TYR A 14 -8.95 42.24 -23.90
N ALA A 15 -8.46 41.70 -25.02
CA ALA A 15 -7.35 42.28 -25.75
C ALA A 15 -7.40 41.93 -27.25
N LEU A 16 -6.71 42.73 -28.06
CA LEU A 16 -6.60 42.53 -29.51
C LEU A 16 -5.13 42.50 -29.96
N PRO A 17 -4.75 41.61 -30.90
CA PRO A 17 -3.40 41.59 -31.44
C PRO A 17 -3.26 42.69 -32.48
N VAL A 18 -2.09 43.31 -32.51
CA VAL A 18 -1.68 44.21 -33.59
C VAL A 18 -0.57 43.51 -34.35
N VAL A 19 -0.81 43.19 -35.62
CA VAL A 19 0.15 42.56 -36.52
C VAL A 19 0.53 43.52 -37.65
N ASP A 20 1.74 43.36 -38.19
CA ASP A 20 2.19 44.10 -39.37
C ASP A 20 1.65 43.49 -40.69
N SER A 21 2.00 44.09 -41.82
CA SER A 21 1.62 43.62 -43.15
C SER A 21 2.23 42.25 -43.53
N ALA A 22 3.24 41.77 -42.79
CA ALA A 22 3.88 40.47 -42.94
C ALA A 22 3.38 39.43 -41.93
N ASN A 23 2.29 39.72 -41.20
CA ASN A 23 1.70 38.88 -40.14
C ASN A 23 2.64 38.66 -38.92
N LYS A 24 3.58 39.57 -38.69
CA LYS A 24 4.42 39.58 -37.49
C LYS A 24 3.72 40.37 -36.40
N ALA A 25 3.64 39.79 -35.20
CA ALA A 25 3.02 40.45 -34.06
C ALA A 25 3.86 41.62 -33.54
N ILE A 26 3.21 42.78 -33.40
CA ILE A 26 3.80 44.04 -32.93
C ILE A 26 3.51 44.25 -31.43
N THR A 27 2.23 44.15 -31.03
CA THR A 27 1.80 44.34 -29.64
C THR A 27 0.43 43.72 -29.39
N LEU A 28 0.06 43.63 -28.12
CA LEU A 28 -1.30 43.35 -27.68
C LEU A 28 -1.94 44.66 -27.16
N LEU A 29 -3.16 44.96 -27.61
CA LEU A 29 -3.96 46.10 -27.16
C LEU A 29 -4.94 45.65 -26.08
N ASP A 30 -4.69 46.06 -24.84
CA ASP A 30 -5.60 45.86 -23.71
C ASP A 30 -6.85 46.76 -23.82
N ARG A 31 -8.04 46.17 -23.63
CA ARG A 31 -9.34 46.84 -23.69
C ARG A 31 -9.45 48.02 -22.72
N HIS A 32 -9.05 47.83 -21.47
CA HIS A 32 -9.24 48.82 -20.41
C HIS A 32 -8.45 50.08 -20.72
N ILE A 33 -7.16 49.93 -21.02
CA ILE A 33 -6.28 51.07 -21.31
C ILE A 33 -6.70 51.75 -22.63
N PHE A 34 -7.13 50.96 -23.63
CA PHE A 34 -7.58 51.50 -24.91
C PHE A 34 -8.87 52.33 -24.76
N LEU A 35 -9.89 51.81 -24.08
CA LEU A 35 -11.14 52.55 -23.84
C LEU A 35 -10.92 53.79 -22.96
N GLU A 36 -10.08 53.69 -21.92
CA GLU A 36 -9.73 54.84 -21.07
C GLU A 36 -9.13 55.98 -21.89
N PHE A 37 -8.22 55.69 -22.82
CA PHE A 37 -7.65 56.72 -23.68
C PHE A 37 -8.68 57.39 -24.59
N PHE A 38 -9.55 56.61 -25.23
CA PHE A 38 -10.58 57.14 -26.12
C PHE A 38 -11.72 57.85 -25.39
N SER A 39 -11.82 57.71 -24.06
CA SER A 39 -12.74 58.48 -23.22
C SER A 39 -12.31 59.94 -23.03
N ARG A 40 -11.06 60.30 -23.37
CA ARG A 40 -10.54 61.66 -23.20
C ARG A 40 -11.10 62.61 -24.28
N PRO A 41 -11.42 63.87 -23.95
CA PRO A 41 -12.00 64.83 -24.88
C PRO A 41 -11.15 65.01 -26.16
N TYR A 42 -11.82 65.13 -27.31
CA TYR A 42 -11.23 65.41 -28.63
C TYR A 42 -10.32 64.32 -29.22
N VAL A 43 -10.05 63.23 -28.49
CA VAL A 43 -9.18 62.14 -28.98
C VAL A 43 -9.76 61.46 -30.22
N ARG A 44 -11.04 61.10 -30.24
CA ARG A 44 -11.67 60.47 -31.41
C ARG A 44 -11.62 61.37 -32.67
N GLU A 45 -11.78 62.68 -32.50
CA GLU A 45 -11.81 63.65 -33.60
C GLU A 45 -10.43 63.90 -34.22
N VAL A 46 -9.37 63.92 -33.41
CA VAL A 46 -7.99 64.15 -33.87
C VAL A 46 -7.45 62.97 -34.69
N TYR A 47 -8.05 61.80 -34.52
CA TYR A 47 -7.40 60.54 -34.82
C TYR A 47 -8.24 59.53 -35.60
N GLY A 48 -9.54 59.76 -35.79
CA GLY A 48 -10.46 58.82 -36.44
C GLY A 48 -10.06 58.31 -37.84
N ASN A 49 -9.09 58.94 -38.51
CA ASN A 49 -8.60 58.55 -39.83
C ASN A 49 -7.20 57.91 -39.86
N LYS A 50 -6.52 57.70 -38.72
CA LYS A 50 -5.16 57.12 -38.68
C LYS A 50 -5.20 55.60 -38.41
N THR A 51 -4.12 54.88 -38.76
CA THR A 51 -3.99 53.44 -38.48
C THR A 51 -3.47 53.20 -37.07
N ILE A 52 -3.89 52.11 -36.40
CA ILE A 52 -3.45 51.71 -35.04
C ILE A 52 -1.93 51.75 -34.86
N VAL A 53 -1.18 51.31 -35.87
CA VAL A 53 0.29 51.33 -35.87
C VAL A 53 0.84 52.76 -35.83
N HIS A 54 0.21 53.71 -36.51
CA HIS A 54 0.56 55.13 -36.43
C HIS A 54 0.37 55.68 -35.01
N PHE A 55 -0.68 55.25 -34.30
CA PHE A 55 -0.93 55.66 -32.93
C PHE A 55 0.11 55.16 -31.93
N LEU A 56 0.45 53.86 -32.00
CA LEU A 56 1.41 53.22 -31.10
C LEU A 56 2.82 53.82 -31.19
N ASN A 57 3.18 54.35 -32.37
CA ASN A 57 4.49 54.96 -32.60
C ASN A 57 4.60 56.42 -32.15
N THR A 58 3.48 57.09 -31.84
CA THR A 58 3.49 58.48 -31.40
C THR A 58 3.67 58.50 -29.88
N LYS A 59 4.81 58.99 -29.36
CA LYS A 59 5.13 59.10 -27.90
C LYS A 59 4.13 59.92 -27.04
N GLN A 60 2.97 60.28 -27.59
CA GLN A 60 1.89 61.04 -26.94
C GLN A 60 0.93 60.16 -26.12
N MET A 61 0.93 58.85 -26.34
CA MET A 61 0.29 57.91 -25.44
C MET A 61 1.28 57.53 -24.34
N THR A 62 0.92 57.74 -23.07
CA THR A 62 1.52 57.05 -21.92
C THR A 62 1.13 55.57 -21.88
N TYR A 63 0.75 54.99 -23.02
CA TYR A 63 0.75 53.56 -23.23
C TYR A 63 2.23 53.21 -23.38
N GLN A 64 2.91 52.92 -22.27
CA GLN A 64 4.14 52.15 -22.38
C GLN A 64 3.73 50.88 -23.13
N THR A 65 4.13 50.77 -24.40
CA THR A 65 4.08 49.52 -25.13
C THR A 65 4.92 48.54 -24.35
N LYS A 66 4.29 47.89 -23.36
CA LYS A 66 4.89 46.76 -22.68
C LYS A 66 5.16 45.76 -23.78
N THR A 67 6.41 45.37 -23.94
CA THR A 67 6.81 44.34 -24.88
C THR A 67 5.84 43.17 -24.71
N PRO A 68 5.09 42.79 -25.75
CA PRO A 68 4.15 41.69 -25.63
C PRO A 68 4.94 40.45 -25.21
N ILE A 69 4.38 39.66 -24.29
CA ILE A 69 4.92 38.32 -24.08
C ILE A 69 4.58 37.53 -25.34
N MET A 70 5.63 37.04 -25.99
CA MET A 70 5.56 36.20 -27.16
C MET A 70 5.97 34.80 -26.73
N VAL A 71 5.11 33.83 -26.98
CA VAL A 71 5.35 32.43 -26.63
C VAL A 71 5.27 31.62 -27.90
N ASP A 72 6.29 30.79 -28.16
CA ASP A 72 6.24 29.88 -29.29
C ASP A 72 5.20 28.78 -29.06
N ALA A 73 4.43 28.44 -30.09
CA ALA A 73 3.43 27.39 -30.05
C ALA A 73 4.01 26.00 -29.74
N ALA A 74 5.32 25.81 -29.94
CA ALA A 74 6.03 24.58 -29.58
C ALA A 74 6.50 24.55 -28.10
N SER A 75 6.41 25.65 -27.36
CA SER A 75 6.81 25.69 -25.95
C SER A 75 5.92 24.82 -25.08
N SER A 76 6.50 24.18 -24.05
CA SER A 76 5.71 23.42 -23.07
C SER A 76 4.87 24.37 -22.19
N ILE A 77 3.75 23.90 -21.66
CA ILE A 77 2.90 24.72 -20.77
C ILE A 77 3.65 25.17 -19.51
N ASP A 78 4.58 24.35 -19.00
CA ASP A 78 5.39 24.72 -17.84
C ASP A 78 6.35 25.86 -18.19
N ASP A 79 6.95 25.82 -19.39
CA ASP A 79 7.76 26.94 -19.90
C ASP A 79 6.91 28.20 -20.09
N VAL A 80 5.70 28.06 -20.65
CA VAL A 80 4.75 29.18 -20.80
C VAL A 80 4.41 29.79 -19.44
N ALA A 81 4.11 28.95 -18.45
CA ALA A 81 3.81 29.39 -17.08
C ALA A 81 5.00 30.11 -16.46
N GLN A 82 6.22 29.58 -16.61
CA GLN A 82 7.44 30.21 -16.10
C GLN A 82 7.72 31.56 -16.77
N ILE A 83 7.60 31.65 -18.10
CA ILE A 83 7.75 32.89 -18.87
C ILE A 83 6.79 33.97 -18.33
N ILE A 84 5.55 33.60 -18.00
CA ILE A 84 4.54 34.54 -17.50
C ILE A 84 4.80 34.93 -16.05
N ILE A 85 5.23 33.99 -15.19
CA ILE A 85 5.63 34.28 -13.81
C ILE A 85 6.80 35.27 -13.79
N ASP A 86 7.81 35.04 -14.63
CA ASP A 86 9.01 35.88 -14.71
C ASP A 86 8.72 37.28 -15.27
N ALA A 87 7.79 37.38 -16.22
CA ALA A 87 7.35 38.65 -16.79
C ALA A 87 6.34 39.41 -15.89
N GLY A 88 5.75 38.73 -14.90
CA GLY A 88 4.87 39.28 -13.88
C GLY A 88 3.38 38.98 -14.10
N MET A 89 2.67 38.72 -13.00
CA MET A 89 1.27 38.24 -12.96
C MET A 89 0.24 39.12 -13.68
N GLN A 90 0.56 40.38 -13.98
CA GLN A 90 -0.28 41.29 -14.79
C GLN A 90 -0.57 40.74 -16.21
N HIS A 91 0.31 39.88 -16.73
CA HIS A 91 0.15 39.26 -18.05
C HIS A 91 -0.83 38.09 -18.08
N MET A 92 -1.22 37.57 -16.90
CA MET A 92 -2.31 36.60 -16.78
C MET A 92 -3.65 37.19 -17.20
N VAL A 93 -3.85 38.49 -16.97
CA VAL A 93 -5.11 39.19 -17.28
C VAL A 93 -5.10 39.76 -18.69
N SER A 94 -4.00 40.41 -19.08
CA SER A 94 -3.88 41.06 -20.39
C SER A 94 -3.70 40.06 -21.54
N GLY A 95 -3.14 38.88 -21.27
CA GLY A 95 -2.89 37.85 -22.28
C GLY A 95 -1.52 37.97 -22.94
N PHE A 96 -1.17 36.96 -23.73
CA PHE A 96 0.09 36.84 -24.44
C PHE A 96 -0.15 36.33 -25.86
N ILE A 97 0.81 36.62 -26.74
CA ILE A 97 0.72 36.26 -28.15
C ILE A 97 1.42 34.92 -28.35
N VAL A 98 0.73 34.02 -29.06
CA VAL A 98 1.29 32.75 -29.51
C VAL A 98 1.85 32.93 -30.91
N THR A 99 3.11 32.54 -31.11
CA THR A 99 3.79 32.58 -32.41
C THR A 99 4.13 31.19 -32.92
N GLN A 100 4.16 31.01 -34.23
CA GLN A 100 4.69 29.81 -34.87
C GLN A 100 5.65 30.26 -35.98
N ASN A 101 6.92 29.82 -35.93
CA ASN A 101 7.96 30.27 -36.88
C ASN A 101 8.05 31.81 -37.00
N GLU A 102 8.06 32.52 -35.85
CA GLU A 102 8.02 33.99 -35.74
C GLU A 102 6.77 34.69 -36.30
N GLN A 103 5.77 33.97 -36.79
CA GLN A 103 4.50 34.55 -37.25
C GLN A 103 3.41 34.48 -36.18
N TYR A 104 2.48 35.43 -36.22
CA TYR A 104 1.33 35.42 -35.33
C TYR A 104 0.45 34.18 -35.58
N ALA A 105 0.23 33.39 -34.52
CA ALA A 105 -0.61 32.18 -34.56
C ALA A 105 -1.88 32.34 -33.71
N GLY A 106 -1.86 33.13 -32.65
CA GLY A 106 -3.03 33.35 -31.80
C GLY A 106 -2.75 34.21 -30.57
N ILE A 107 -3.76 34.31 -29.71
CA ILE A 107 -3.64 34.89 -28.37
C ILE A 107 -4.13 33.84 -27.38
N ALA A 108 -3.47 33.75 -26.23
CA ALA A 108 -3.95 33.03 -25.07
C ALA A 108 -3.90 33.97 -23.86
N ASN A 109 -4.67 33.66 -22.83
CA ASN A 109 -4.65 34.41 -21.58
C ASN A 109 -4.34 33.49 -20.39
N GLY A 110 -4.18 34.09 -19.21
CA GLY A 110 -3.89 33.34 -17.99
C GLY A 110 -5.04 32.45 -17.53
N HIS A 111 -6.29 32.75 -17.89
CA HIS A 111 -7.44 31.87 -17.61
C HIS A 111 -7.33 30.58 -18.42
N ASP A 112 -7.05 30.66 -19.72
CA ASP A 112 -6.88 29.49 -20.60
C ASP A 112 -5.71 28.63 -20.14
N LEU A 113 -4.59 29.27 -19.75
CA LEU A 113 -3.42 28.60 -19.21
C LEU A 113 -3.74 27.89 -17.88
N LEU A 114 -4.40 28.57 -16.94
CA LEU A 114 -4.80 27.97 -15.66
C LEU A 114 -5.79 26.83 -15.84
N GLN A 115 -6.73 26.95 -16.79
CA GLN A 115 -7.68 25.90 -17.11
C GLN A 115 -6.97 24.67 -17.68
N ASP A 116 -5.98 24.86 -18.56
CA ASP A 116 -5.19 23.75 -19.12
C ASP A 116 -4.28 23.11 -18.05
N ILE A 117 -3.64 23.90 -17.19
CA ILE A 117 -2.87 23.39 -16.04
C ILE A 117 -3.77 22.61 -15.08
N THR A 118 -4.94 23.16 -14.76
CA THR A 118 -5.91 22.53 -13.86
C THR A 118 -6.41 21.21 -14.44
N ARG A 119 -6.76 21.19 -15.74
CA ARG A 119 -7.16 19.96 -16.44
C ARG A 119 -6.06 18.91 -16.40
N ARG A 120 -4.83 19.27 -16.76
CA ARG A 120 -3.68 18.35 -16.72
C ARG A 120 -3.40 17.82 -15.32
N LYS A 121 -3.47 18.68 -14.30
CA LYS A 121 -3.31 18.27 -12.90
C LYS A 121 -4.46 17.37 -12.44
N GLN A 122 -5.68 17.60 -12.89
CA GLN A 122 -6.81 16.71 -12.63
C GLN A 122 -6.63 15.35 -13.31
N ASP A 123 -6.20 15.32 -14.57
CA ASP A 123 -5.92 14.07 -15.29
C ASP A 123 -4.78 13.29 -14.62
N GLU A 124 -3.72 13.98 -14.19
CA GLU A 124 -2.61 13.40 -13.44
C GLU A 124 -3.07 12.86 -12.09
N LEU A 125 -3.86 13.62 -11.33
CA LEU A 125 -4.43 13.17 -10.06
C LEU A 125 -5.39 11.99 -10.23
N TYR A 126 -6.21 12.00 -11.27
CA TYR A 126 -7.09 10.89 -11.62
C TYR A 126 -6.25 9.65 -11.94
N TYR A 127 -5.20 9.80 -12.74
CA TYR A 127 -4.30 8.71 -13.07
C TYR A 127 -3.60 8.14 -11.82
N LEU A 128 -3.11 9.01 -10.93
CA LEU A 128 -2.48 8.65 -9.66
C LEU A 128 -3.45 7.91 -8.71
N ALA A 129 -4.72 8.31 -8.70
CA ALA A 129 -5.74 7.71 -7.85
C ALA A 129 -6.27 6.37 -8.36
N HIS A 130 -6.26 6.14 -9.68
CA HIS A 130 -6.97 5.03 -10.32
C HIS A 130 -6.08 3.98 -11.03
N TYR A 131 -4.80 4.29 -11.27
CA TYR A 131 -3.89 3.36 -11.94
C TYR A 131 -2.69 3.03 -11.06
N ASP A 132 -2.19 1.80 -11.23
CA ASP A 132 -0.95 1.35 -10.60
C ASP A 132 0.24 2.09 -11.22
N GLN A 133 1.09 2.67 -10.37
CA GLN A 133 2.17 3.54 -10.83
C GLN A 133 3.29 2.80 -11.53
N LEU A 134 3.48 1.52 -11.22
CA LEU A 134 4.50 0.69 -11.84
C LEU A 134 4.01 0.15 -13.19
N THR A 135 2.91 -0.59 -13.18
CA THR A 135 2.40 -1.36 -14.31
C THR A 135 1.47 -0.59 -15.25
N LYS A 136 1.01 0.60 -14.83
CA LYS A 136 0.14 1.50 -15.62
C LYS A 136 -1.25 0.94 -15.93
N ILE A 137 -1.62 -0.20 -15.33
CA ILE A 137 -2.96 -0.80 -15.40
C ILE A 137 -3.84 -0.31 -14.24
N PRO A 138 -5.18 -0.49 -14.28
CA PRO A 138 -6.08 -0.19 -13.17
C PRO A 138 -5.59 -0.71 -11.81
N ASN A 139 -5.64 0.15 -10.79
CA ASN A 139 -5.37 -0.26 -9.42
C ASN A 139 -6.62 -0.88 -8.77
N ARG A 140 -6.49 -1.33 -7.51
CA ARG A 140 -7.60 -1.92 -6.74
C ARG A 140 -8.88 -1.07 -6.73
N MET A 141 -8.75 0.26 -6.61
CA MET A 141 -9.89 1.16 -6.56
C MET A 141 -10.64 1.18 -7.89
N LEU A 142 -9.95 1.40 -9.02
CA LEU A 142 -10.59 1.43 -10.34
C LEU A 142 -11.11 0.05 -10.76
N PHE A 143 -10.38 -1.01 -10.42
CA PHE A 143 -10.82 -2.37 -10.71
C PHE A 143 -12.15 -2.70 -9.99
N ASN A 144 -12.25 -2.38 -8.70
CA ASN A 144 -13.48 -2.59 -7.92
C ASN A 144 -14.66 -1.77 -8.43
N ASP A 145 -14.42 -0.51 -8.85
CA ASP A 145 -15.44 0.33 -9.46
C ASP A 145 -16.00 -0.30 -10.75
N ARG A 146 -15.12 -0.77 -11.64
CA ARG A 146 -15.52 -1.45 -12.88
C ARG A 146 -16.22 -2.78 -12.64
N LEU A 147 -15.74 -3.58 -11.69
CA LEU A 147 -16.41 -4.83 -11.29
C LEU A 147 -17.81 -4.54 -10.73
N THR A 148 -17.96 -3.50 -9.91
CA THR A 148 -19.26 -3.04 -9.40
C THR A 148 -20.20 -2.66 -10.52
N GLN A 149 -19.70 -1.91 -11.51
CA GLN A 149 -20.48 -1.54 -12.67
C GLN A 149 -20.91 -2.76 -13.48
N ALA A 150 -19.97 -3.66 -13.79
CA ALA A 150 -20.23 -4.89 -14.55
C ALA A 150 -21.28 -5.76 -13.87
N CYS A 151 -21.16 -6.01 -12.56
CA CYS A 151 -22.17 -6.77 -11.80
C CYS A 151 -23.55 -6.10 -11.85
N ARG A 152 -23.62 -4.77 -11.71
CA ARG A 152 -24.90 -4.03 -11.80
C ARG A 152 -25.51 -4.11 -13.20
N GLU A 153 -24.70 -4.09 -14.25
CA GLU A 153 -25.17 -4.25 -15.62
C GLU A 153 -25.62 -5.68 -15.90
N ALA A 154 -24.91 -6.67 -15.36
CA ALA A 154 -25.21 -8.09 -15.48
C ALA A 154 -26.58 -8.45 -14.89
N VAL A 155 -26.93 -7.88 -13.72
CA VAL A 155 -28.28 -8.02 -13.14
C VAL A 155 -29.38 -7.49 -14.07
N ARG A 156 -29.12 -6.40 -14.80
CA ARG A 156 -30.12 -5.79 -15.70
C ARG A 156 -30.26 -6.54 -17.02
N LYS A 157 -29.17 -7.10 -17.52
CA LYS A 157 -29.08 -7.75 -18.84
C LYS A 157 -29.21 -9.27 -18.76
N ASP A 158 -29.30 -9.83 -17.56
CA ASP A 158 -29.29 -11.28 -17.30
C ASP A 158 -28.05 -11.96 -17.91
N THR A 159 -26.88 -11.33 -17.70
CA THR A 159 -25.59 -11.82 -18.18
C THR A 159 -24.69 -12.24 -17.02
N LEU A 160 -23.61 -12.94 -17.34
CA LEU A 160 -22.59 -13.31 -16.36
C LEU A 160 -21.51 -12.24 -16.24
N VAL A 161 -20.70 -12.31 -15.19
CA VAL A 161 -19.41 -11.63 -15.07
C VAL A 161 -18.40 -12.62 -14.51
N GLY A 162 -17.22 -12.71 -15.13
CA GLY A 162 -16.14 -13.56 -14.64
C GLY A 162 -15.09 -12.75 -13.89
N LEU A 163 -14.64 -13.25 -12.74
CA LEU A 163 -13.49 -12.72 -12.01
C LEU A 163 -12.40 -13.77 -11.96
N LEU A 164 -11.21 -13.42 -12.43
CA LEU A 164 -9.99 -14.21 -12.28
C LEU A 164 -9.09 -13.48 -11.29
N PHE A 165 -8.66 -14.17 -10.24
CA PHE A 165 -7.68 -13.69 -9.27
C PHE A 165 -6.36 -14.46 -9.50
N ILE A 166 -5.25 -13.73 -9.60
CA ILE A 166 -3.99 -14.24 -10.15
C ILE A 166 -2.86 -13.84 -9.21
N ASP A 167 -2.05 -14.81 -8.82
CA ASP A 167 -0.85 -14.61 -8.01
C ASP A 167 0.38 -15.17 -8.74
N VAL A 168 1.46 -14.41 -8.69
CA VAL A 168 2.72 -14.79 -9.32
C VAL A 168 3.47 -15.78 -8.42
N ASP A 169 3.60 -17.01 -8.88
CA ASP A 169 4.18 -18.08 -8.07
C ASP A 169 5.64 -17.76 -7.72
N ARG A 170 5.96 -17.80 -6.43
CA ARG A 170 7.32 -17.62 -5.91
C ARG A 170 7.91 -16.26 -6.31
N PHE A 171 7.08 -15.22 -6.50
CA PHE A 171 7.57 -13.87 -6.82
C PHE A 171 8.54 -13.35 -5.77
N LYS A 172 8.30 -13.65 -4.49
CA LYS A 172 9.26 -13.38 -3.41
C LYS A 172 10.64 -13.95 -3.72
N GLN A 173 10.74 -15.23 -4.08
CA GLN A 173 12.02 -15.85 -4.46
C GLN A 173 12.69 -15.17 -5.67
N ILE A 174 11.91 -14.64 -6.61
CA ILE A 174 12.43 -13.89 -7.76
C ILE A 174 13.00 -12.55 -7.29
N ASN A 175 12.29 -11.81 -6.45
CA ASN A 175 12.77 -10.57 -5.84
C ASN A 175 14.04 -10.80 -5.04
N ASP A 176 14.05 -11.88 -4.26
CA ASP A 176 15.19 -12.24 -3.43
C ASP A 176 16.40 -12.57 -4.32
N SER A 177 16.22 -13.38 -5.36
CA SER A 177 17.30 -13.83 -6.23
C SER A 177 17.83 -12.77 -7.22
N MET A 178 16.97 -11.86 -7.70
CA MET A 178 17.29 -10.94 -8.81
C MET A 178 17.16 -9.45 -8.43
N GLY A 179 16.71 -9.15 -7.21
CA GLY A 179 16.48 -7.81 -6.68
C GLY A 179 15.14 -7.20 -7.08
N HIS A 180 14.62 -6.30 -6.24
CA HIS A 180 13.32 -5.64 -6.44
C HIS A 180 13.18 -4.93 -7.79
N ARG A 181 14.25 -4.30 -8.32
CA ARG A 181 14.19 -3.66 -9.64
C ARG A 181 13.90 -4.66 -10.76
N PHE A 182 14.41 -5.89 -10.65
CA PHE A 182 14.12 -6.95 -11.61
C PHE A 182 12.67 -7.43 -11.45
N GLY A 183 12.20 -7.62 -10.22
CA GLY A 183 10.81 -7.94 -9.94
C GLY A 183 9.83 -6.89 -10.43
N ASP A 184 10.15 -5.61 -10.27
CA ASP A 184 9.35 -4.50 -10.79
C ASP A 184 9.21 -4.59 -12.31
N MET A 185 10.31 -4.82 -13.01
CA MET A 185 10.29 -5.00 -14.47
C MET A 185 9.57 -6.29 -14.89
N LEU A 186 9.64 -7.34 -14.08
CA LEU A 186 8.86 -8.56 -14.30
C LEU A 186 7.36 -8.28 -14.15
N LEU A 187 6.93 -7.55 -13.13
CA LEU A 187 5.53 -7.17 -12.94
C LEU A 187 5.00 -6.33 -14.11
N VAL A 188 5.82 -5.42 -14.65
CA VAL A 188 5.47 -4.67 -15.87
C VAL A 188 5.27 -5.63 -17.06
N ALA A 189 6.23 -6.54 -17.30
CA ALA A 189 6.11 -7.50 -18.40
C ALA A 189 4.94 -8.47 -18.21
N LEU A 190 4.61 -8.82 -16.97
CA LEU A 190 3.49 -9.69 -16.62
C LEU A 190 2.15 -8.98 -16.85
N ALA A 191 2.05 -7.70 -16.49
CA ALA A 191 0.90 -6.86 -16.78
C ALA A 191 0.63 -6.76 -18.30
N GLU A 192 1.66 -6.50 -19.10
CA GLU A 192 1.56 -6.46 -20.58
C GLU A 192 1.06 -7.80 -21.14
N ARG A 193 1.59 -8.91 -20.63
CA ARG A 193 1.19 -10.25 -21.06
C ARG A 193 -0.25 -10.58 -20.66
N LEU A 194 -0.68 -10.22 -19.45
CA LEU A 194 -2.07 -10.37 -19.01
C LEU A 194 -3.01 -9.53 -19.87
N GLN A 195 -2.65 -8.28 -20.20
CA GLN A 195 -3.43 -7.45 -21.10
C GLN A 195 -3.57 -8.08 -22.50
N SER A 196 -2.51 -8.69 -23.04
CA SER A 196 -2.59 -9.41 -24.32
C SER A 196 -3.50 -10.65 -24.29
N CYS A 197 -3.74 -11.21 -23.10
CA CYS A 197 -4.66 -12.32 -22.90
C CYS A 197 -6.12 -11.85 -22.75
N ALA A 198 -6.36 -10.60 -22.40
CA ALA A 198 -7.68 -10.03 -22.17
C ALA A 198 -8.23 -9.39 -23.46
N ARG A 199 -9.56 -9.25 -23.56
CA ARG A 199 -10.20 -8.47 -24.64
C ARG A 199 -10.22 -6.99 -24.27
N ASP A 200 -10.44 -6.10 -25.23
CA ASP A 200 -10.55 -4.66 -24.97
C ASP A 200 -11.69 -4.29 -24.01
N CYS A 201 -12.75 -5.12 -23.95
CA CYS A 201 -13.85 -4.95 -23.01
C CYS A 201 -13.55 -5.50 -21.60
N ASP A 202 -12.56 -6.38 -21.48
CA ASP A 202 -12.14 -6.94 -20.20
C ASP A 202 -11.25 -5.94 -19.47
N THR A 203 -11.18 -6.03 -18.15
CA THR A 203 -10.32 -5.17 -17.34
C THR A 203 -9.27 -6.00 -16.64
N VAL A 204 -7.99 -5.69 -16.87
CA VAL A 204 -6.86 -6.23 -16.10
C VAL A 204 -6.47 -5.20 -15.05
N GLY A 205 -6.28 -5.61 -13.81
CA GLY A 205 -5.86 -4.74 -12.71
C GLY A 205 -4.79 -5.37 -11.84
N ARG A 206 -4.00 -4.53 -11.16
CA ARG A 206 -3.05 -4.94 -10.11
C ARG A 206 -3.61 -4.50 -8.77
N LEU A 207 -3.79 -5.45 -7.86
CA LEU A 207 -4.49 -5.22 -6.60
C LEU A 207 -3.53 -4.87 -5.46
N GLY A 208 -2.27 -5.31 -5.57
CA GLY A 208 -1.17 -5.02 -4.65
C GLY A 208 -0.09 -6.09 -4.78
N GLY A 209 1.15 -5.79 -4.41
CA GLY A 209 2.24 -6.78 -4.44
C GLY A 209 2.37 -7.50 -5.78
N ASP A 210 2.25 -8.82 -5.76
CA ASP A 210 2.24 -9.76 -6.88
C ASP A 210 0.85 -10.26 -7.28
N GLU A 211 -0.21 -9.61 -6.79
CA GLU A 211 -1.60 -9.96 -7.06
C GLU A 211 -2.19 -9.15 -8.22
N PHE A 212 -2.72 -9.87 -9.19
CA PHE A 212 -3.43 -9.34 -10.35
C PHE A 212 -4.86 -9.88 -10.40
N ALA A 213 -5.73 -9.18 -11.11
CA ALA A 213 -7.06 -9.68 -11.40
C ALA A 213 -7.48 -9.34 -12.82
N ILE A 214 -8.34 -10.20 -13.39
CA ILE A 214 -9.01 -9.94 -14.66
C ILE A 214 -10.52 -10.02 -14.44
N LEU A 215 -11.19 -8.95 -14.81
CA LEU A 215 -12.64 -8.87 -14.96
C LEU A 215 -12.98 -9.21 -16.41
N MET A 216 -13.70 -10.31 -16.62
CA MET A 216 -14.28 -10.69 -17.90
C MET A 216 -15.72 -10.19 -17.97
N ASP A 217 -15.97 -9.21 -18.83
CA ASP A 217 -17.28 -8.59 -18.97
C ASP A 217 -18.15 -9.39 -19.95
N THR A 218 -19.36 -9.75 -19.54
CA THR A 218 -20.32 -10.53 -20.34
C THR A 218 -19.76 -11.80 -21.02
N PRO A 219 -19.19 -12.77 -20.26
CA PRO A 219 -18.83 -14.06 -20.83
C PRO A 219 -20.07 -14.77 -21.37
N GLN A 220 -19.88 -15.56 -22.44
CA GLN A 220 -20.99 -16.31 -23.05
C GLN A 220 -21.49 -17.42 -22.13
N ASP A 221 -20.57 -18.05 -21.41
CA ASP A 221 -20.80 -19.16 -20.48
C ASP A 221 -19.63 -19.29 -19.50
N ALA A 222 -19.75 -20.18 -18.51
CA ALA A 222 -18.67 -20.50 -17.59
C ALA A 222 -17.42 -21.02 -18.32
N GLY A 223 -17.59 -21.78 -19.42
CA GLY A 223 -16.48 -22.31 -20.22
C GLY A 223 -15.60 -21.22 -20.83
N SER A 224 -16.17 -20.06 -21.14
CA SER A 224 -15.44 -18.88 -21.62
C SER A 224 -14.43 -18.36 -20.59
N ILE A 225 -14.78 -18.44 -19.30
CA ILE A 225 -13.93 -18.04 -18.18
C ILE A 225 -12.80 -19.06 -18.04
N SER A 226 -13.10 -20.36 -18.07
CA SER A 226 -12.09 -21.44 -18.04
C SER A 226 -11.10 -21.33 -19.20
N MET A 227 -11.58 -20.98 -20.40
CA MET A 227 -10.74 -20.75 -21.58
C MET A 227 -9.79 -19.56 -21.39
N LEU A 228 -10.27 -18.45 -20.83
CA LEU A 228 -9.42 -17.31 -20.49
C LEU A 228 -8.37 -17.69 -19.44
N SER A 229 -8.77 -18.39 -18.38
CA SER A 229 -7.85 -18.84 -17.32
C SER A 229 -6.76 -19.75 -17.87
N LYS A 230 -7.13 -20.71 -18.73
CA LYS A 230 -6.18 -21.57 -19.41
C LYS A 230 -5.24 -20.76 -20.31
N ARG A 231 -5.76 -19.81 -21.09
CA ARG A 231 -4.95 -18.92 -21.93
C ARG A 231 -3.95 -18.12 -21.11
N VAL A 232 -4.37 -17.59 -19.96
CA VAL A 232 -3.48 -16.88 -19.02
C VAL A 232 -2.37 -17.83 -18.57
N VAL A 233 -2.70 -18.99 -18.00
CA VAL A 233 -1.71 -19.96 -17.52
C VAL A 233 -0.76 -20.41 -18.63
N ASP A 234 -1.27 -20.73 -19.82
CA ASP A 234 -0.47 -21.17 -20.96
C ASP A 234 0.46 -20.04 -21.45
N SER A 235 0.01 -18.78 -21.45
CA SER A 235 0.85 -17.63 -21.83
C SER A 235 2.03 -17.41 -20.87
N MET A 236 1.87 -17.76 -19.59
CA MET A 236 2.94 -17.61 -18.59
C MET A 236 4.04 -18.67 -18.75
N ARG A 237 3.78 -19.76 -19.48
CA ARG A 237 4.80 -20.78 -19.77
C ARG A 237 5.89 -20.30 -20.71
N GLU A 238 5.57 -19.30 -21.54
CA GLU A 238 6.58 -18.65 -22.37
C GLU A 238 7.54 -17.85 -21.48
N PRO A 239 8.84 -17.87 -21.77
CA PRO A 239 9.80 -17.14 -20.96
C PRO A 239 9.57 -15.62 -21.03
N PHE A 240 9.91 -14.93 -19.95
CA PHE A 240 9.94 -13.47 -19.88
C PHE A 240 11.35 -12.97 -20.18
N GLN A 241 11.45 -11.96 -21.06
CA GLN A 241 12.69 -11.26 -21.34
C GLN A 241 12.74 -10.00 -20.47
N VAL A 242 13.40 -10.09 -19.31
CA VAL A 242 13.48 -9.01 -18.34
C VAL A 242 14.93 -8.60 -18.18
N MET A 243 15.23 -7.33 -18.48
CA MET A 243 16.58 -6.76 -18.34
C MET A 243 17.69 -7.57 -19.06
N GLY A 244 17.37 -8.16 -20.22
CA GLY A 244 18.30 -8.98 -21.00
C GLY A 244 18.54 -10.39 -20.48
N LYS A 245 17.72 -10.87 -19.52
CA LYS A 245 17.70 -12.25 -19.05
C LYS A 245 16.37 -12.92 -19.38
N GLU A 246 16.45 -14.22 -19.62
CA GLU A 246 15.29 -15.08 -19.83
C GLU A 246 14.88 -15.74 -18.51
N LEU A 247 13.60 -15.61 -18.12
CA LEU A 247 13.06 -16.18 -16.88
C LEU A 247 11.74 -16.89 -17.12
N TYR A 248 11.60 -18.08 -16.53
CA TYR A 248 10.33 -18.81 -16.48
C TYR A 248 9.61 -18.50 -15.18
N VAL A 249 8.38 -18.00 -15.30
CA VAL A 249 7.53 -17.62 -14.16
C VAL A 249 6.18 -18.28 -14.35
N THR A 250 5.61 -18.79 -13.27
CA THR A 250 4.28 -19.39 -13.30
C THR A 250 3.31 -18.56 -12.48
N VAL A 251 2.02 -18.77 -12.71
CA VAL A 251 0.97 -18.12 -11.95
C VAL A 251 -0.01 -19.16 -11.43
N SER A 252 -0.59 -18.88 -10.28
CA SER A 252 -1.74 -19.59 -9.75
C SER A 252 -2.98 -18.72 -9.94
N VAL A 253 -4.04 -19.28 -10.52
CA VAL A 253 -5.27 -18.55 -10.88
C VAL A 253 -6.47 -19.17 -10.19
N GLY A 254 -7.32 -18.35 -9.60
CA GLY A 254 -8.62 -18.77 -9.09
C GLY A 254 -9.73 -17.98 -9.76
N THR A 255 -10.86 -18.63 -10.01
CA THR A 255 -11.99 -17.97 -10.69
C THR A 255 -13.29 -18.05 -9.93
N SER A 256 -14.05 -16.96 -9.99
CA SER A 256 -15.43 -16.90 -9.52
C SER A 256 -16.34 -16.25 -10.57
N ILE A 257 -17.61 -16.58 -10.55
CA ILE A 257 -18.61 -16.17 -11.54
C ILE A 257 -19.77 -15.46 -10.84
N PHE A 258 -20.11 -14.26 -11.28
CA PHE A 258 -21.32 -13.57 -10.86
C PHE A 258 -22.46 -13.85 -11.86
N PRO A 259 -23.71 -14.04 -11.38
CA PRO A 259 -24.13 -14.13 -9.98
C PRO A 259 -24.11 -15.57 -9.42
N SER A 260 -23.60 -16.57 -10.16
CA SER A 260 -23.74 -17.99 -9.81
C SER A 260 -22.98 -18.39 -8.55
N ASP A 261 -21.78 -17.85 -8.38
CA ASP A 261 -20.91 -18.16 -7.26
C ASP A 261 -21.20 -17.22 -6.10
N ASP A 262 -21.35 -15.91 -6.35
CA ASP A 262 -21.78 -14.92 -5.36
C ASP A 262 -22.54 -13.75 -5.99
N ALA A 263 -23.43 -13.13 -5.21
CA ALA A 263 -24.15 -11.90 -5.57
C ALA A 263 -23.47 -10.63 -5.01
N GLU A 264 -22.49 -10.77 -4.13
CA GLU A 264 -21.71 -9.67 -3.56
C GLU A 264 -20.27 -9.70 -4.07
N ILE A 265 -19.71 -8.51 -4.31
CA ILE A 265 -18.37 -8.34 -4.88
C ILE A 265 -17.29 -8.91 -3.96
N ASP A 266 -17.38 -8.62 -2.66
CA ASP A 266 -16.42 -9.14 -1.68
C ASP A 266 -16.47 -10.67 -1.61
N GLY A 267 -17.66 -11.26 -1.78
CA GLY A 267 -17.84 -12.70 -1.86
C GLY A 267 -17.22 -13.33 -3.12
N LEU A 268 -17.29 -12.66 -4.28
CA LEU A 268 -16.59 -13.07 -5.49
C LEU A 268 -15.07 -13.11 -5.28
N PHE A 269 -14.49 -12.04 -4.71
CA PHE A 269 -13.06 -12.00 -4.41
C PHE A 269 -12.64 -13.12 -3.46
N ALA A 270 -13.39 -13.33 -2.38
CA ALA A 270 -13.10 -14.39 -1.42
C ALA A 270 -13.13 -15.79 -2.06
N LYS A 271 -14.08 -16.03 -2.97
CA LYS A 271 -14.22 -17.30 -3.69
C LYS A 271 -13.12 -17.50 -4.73
N ALA A 272 -12.78 -16.45 -5.48
CA ALA A 272 -11.66 -16.48 -6.42
C ALA A 272 -10.32 -16.70 -5.69
N ASP A 273 -10.08 -16.04 -4.56
CA ASP A 273 -8.90 -16.24 -3.72
C ASP A 273 -8.81 -17.68 -3.19
N THR A 274 -9.94 -18.23 -2.71
CA THR A 274 -10.02 -19.63 -2.26
C THR A 274 -9.62 -20.61 -3.39
N ALA A 275 -10.16 -20.40 -4.60
CA ALA A 275 -9.82 -21.22 -5.76
C ALA A 275 -8.34 -21.06 -6.15
N MET A 276 -7.79 -19.85 -6.08
CA MET A 276 -6.39 -19.57 -6.40
C MET A 276 -5.46 -20.27 -5.40
N TYR A 277 -5.78 -20.24 -4.11
CA TYR A 277 -5.04 -20.97 -3.09
C TYR A 277 -5.07 -22.48 -3.34
N GLU A 278 -6.22 -23.00 -3.79
CA GLU A 278 -6.30 -24.40 -4.19
C GLU A 278 -5.37 -24.72 -5.36
N ALA A 279 -5.27 -23.83 -6.36
CA ALA A 279 -4.28 -23.96 -7.43
C ALA A 279 -2.85 -24.02 -6.88
N LYS A 280 -2.52 -23.20 -5.87
CA LYS A 280 -1.20 -23.22 -5.20
C LYS A 280 -0.93 -24.57 -4.52
N THR A 281 -1.92 -25.13 -3.83
CA THR A 281 -1.78 -26.41 -3.10
C THR A 281 -1.74 -27.63 -4.03
N LYS A 282 -2.42 -27.58 -5.19
CA LYS A 282 -2.40 -28.63 -6.23
C LYS A 282 -1.13 -28.65 -7.09
N GLY A 283 -0.12 -27.85 -6.75
CA GLY A 283 1.18 -27.86 -7.41
C GLY A 283 1.55 -26.57 -8.13
N ARG A 284 0.73 -25.50 -8.00
CA ARG A 284 0.91 -24.19 -8.67
C ARG A 284 0.82 -24.30 -10.21
N ASN A 285 1.09 -23.20 -10.93
CA ASN A 285 1.11 -23.17 -12.39
C ASN A 285 -0.18 -23.72 -13.04
N GLY A 286 -1.32 -23.22 -12.58
CA GLY A 286 -2.61 -23.75 -12.95
C GLY A 286 -3.74 -22.82 -12.56
N PHE A 287 -4.94 -23.17 -12.99
CA PHE A 287 -6.15 -22.49 -12.55
C PHE A 287 -7.09 -23.46 -11.85
N GLN A 288 -7.89 -22.95 -10.93
CA GLN A 288 -9.03 -23.66 -10.36
C GLN A 288 -10.27 -22.78 -10.46
N GLU A 289 -11.39 -23.43 -10.74
CA GLU A 289 -12.71 -22.82 -10.62
C GLU A 289 -13.19 -22.96 -9.18
N TYR A 290 -13.89 -21.95 -8.68
CA TYR A 290 -14.59 -22.11 -7.41
C TYR A 290 -15.61 -23.24 -7.52
N ILE A 291 -15.47 -24.26 -6.67
CA ILE A 291 -16.41 -25.38 -6.60
C ILE A 291 -17.14 -25.31 -5.25
N PRO A 292 -18.47 -25.15 -5.25
CA PRO A 292 -19.26 -25.19 -4.01
C PRO A 292 -19.04 -26.51 -3.26
N GLY A 293 -18.61 -26.43 -2.00
CA GLY A 293 -18.33 -27.61 -1.15
C GLY A 293 -16.88 -28.10 -1.17
N LEU A 294 -16.03 -27.57 -2.05
CA LEU A 294 -14.58 -27.73 -1.99
C LEU A 294 -14.00 -26.71 -1.00
N SER A 295 -14.33 -26.93 0.27
CA SER A 295 -13.90 -26.13 1.39
C SER A 295 -12.45 -26.46 1.75
N ILE A 296 -11.51 -25.70 1.19
CA ILE A 296 -10.31 -25.34 1.94
C ILE A 296 -10.57 -23.95 2.52
N TYR A 297 -11.39 -23.96 3.58
CA TYR A 297 -11.63 -22.88 4.55
C TYR A 297 -11.92 -21.49 3.98
N SER A 298 -13.18 -21.26 3.61
CA SER A 298 -13.84 -19.97 3.81
C SER A 298 -15.25 -20.28 4.31
N PRO A 299 -15.50 -20.34 5.63
CA PRO A 299 -16.86 -20.41 6.11
C PRO A 299 -17.55 -19.10 5.72
N ASP A 300 -18.86 -19.15 5.45
CA ASP A 300 -19.70 -17.95 5.54
C ASP A 300 -19.26 -17.17 6.79
N ARG A 301 -18.99 -15.87 6.69
CA ARG A 301 -18.53 -15.03 7.81
C ARG A 301 -19.40 -15.24 9.08
N MET A 302 -20.70 -15.52 8.90
CA MET A 302 -21.64 -15.89 9.96
C MET A 302 -21.38 -17.27 10.60
N SER A 303 -20.97 -18.28 9.83
CA SER A 303 -20.55 -19.59 10.36
C SER A 303 -19.25 -19.46 11.14
N LEU A 304 -18.27 -18.73 10.60
CA LEU A 304 -16.98 -18.53 11.26
C LEU A 304 -17.12 -17.79 12.58
N GLU A 305 -17.96 -16.75 12.65
CA GLU A 305 -18.26 -16.07 13.91
C GLU A 305 -18.88 -17.04 14.94
N SER A 306 -19.86 -17.84 14.50
CA SER A 306 -20.52 -18.83 15.35
C SER A 306 -19.53 -19.89 15.87
N ASP A 307 -18.65 -20.35 15.00
CA ASP A 307 -17.60 -21.33 15.31
C ASP A 307 -16.56 -20.73 16.26
N LEU A 308 -16.14 -19.46 16.09
CA LEU A 308 -15.23 -18.77 17.01
C LEU A 308 -15.83 -18.59 18.42
N ARG A 309 -17.12 -18.21 18.49
CA ARG A 309 -17.83 -18.15 19.77
C ARG A 309 -17.96 -19.52 20.43
N ALA A 310 -18.11 -20.59 19.65
CA ALA A 310 -18.13 -21.95 20.16
C ALA A 310 -16.74 -22.39 20.63
N ALA A 311 -15.68 -22.04 19.89
CA ALA A 311 -14.29 -22.38 20.18
C ALA A 311 -13.84 -21.90 21.57
N LEU A 312 -14.23 -20.67 21.94
CA LEU A 312 -13.99 -20.12 23.29
C LEU A 312 -14.66 -20.95 24.39
N ARG A 313 -15.88 -21.45 24.15
CA ARG A 313 -16.63 -22.27 25.14
C ARG A 313 -16.15 -23.72 25.20
N ASN A 314 -15.68 -24.24 24.08
CA ASN A 314 -15.30 -25.64 23.91
C ASN A 314 -13.80 -25.90 24.16
N ASN A 315 -13.02 -24.87 24.55
CA ASN A 315 -11.57 -24.95 24.74
C ASN A 315 -10.82 -25.45 23.49
N GLU A 316 -11.20 -24.94 22.32
CA GLU A 316 -10.61 -25.35 21.04
C GLU A 316 -9.35 -24.54 20.68
N PHE A 317 -9.13 -23.40 21.33
CA PHE A 317 -7.89 -22.62 21.19
C PHE A 317 -6.77 -23.25 21.99
N VAL A 318 -5.57 -23.24 21.42
CA VAL A 318 -4.34 -23.67 22.09
C VAL A 318 -3.20 -22.73 21.73
N LEU A 319 -2.20 -22.63 22.60
CA LEU A 319 -0.99 -21.87 22.33
C LEU A 319 0.12 -22.81 21.88
N HIS A 320 0.78 -22.44 20.79
CA HIS A 320 2.10 -22.92 20.43
C HIS A 320 3.12 -21.86 20.79
N TYR A 321 4.36 -22.26 21.02
CA TYR A 321 5.42 -21.40 21.51
C TYR A 321 6.64 -21.50 20.60
N GLN A 322 7.20 -20.37 20.22
CA GLN A 322 8.41 -20.31 19.42
C GLN A 322 9.56 -19.70 20.24
N PRO A 323 10.73 -20.34 20.31
CA PRO A 323 11.84 -19.87 21.13
C PRO A 323 12.55 -18.65 20.54
N GLN A 324 12.97 -17.75 21.43
CA GLN A 324 13.78 -16.57 21.15
C GLN A 324 15.19 -16.79 21.73
N ILE A 325 16.22 -16.63 20.89
CA ILE A 325 17.60 -16.95 21.23
C ILE A 325 18.44 -15.68 21.28
N CYS A 326 19.20 -15.49 22.37
CA CYS A 326 20.21 -14.44 22.43
C CYS A 326 21.38 -14.82 21.52
N LEU A 327 21.65 -13.99 20.52
CA LEU A 327 22.69 -14.26 19.53
C LEU A 327 24.11 -14.23 20.13
N ALA A 328 24.31 -13.47 21.21
CA ALA A 328 25.61 -13.36 21.86
C ALA A 328 25.96 -14.58 22.74
N THR A 329 24.97 -15.14 23.44
CA THR A 329 25.18 -16.24 24.40
C THR A 329 24.68 -17.59 23.88
N ASN A 330 23.94 -17.59 22.78
CA ASN A 330 23.20 -18.72 22.22
C ASN A 330 22.23 -19.37 23.23
N GLN A 331 21.75 -18.60 24.22
CA GLN A 331 20.81 -19.07 25.23
C GLN A 331 19.37 -18.71 24.87
N VAL A 332 18.44 -19.56 25.30
CA VAL A 332 17.01 -19.26 25.19
C VAL A 332 16.66 -18.18 26.22
N VAL A 333 16.17 -17.04 25.74
CA VAL A 333 15.83 -15.88 26.58
C VAL A 333 14.33 -15.68 26.71
N GLY A 334 13.56 -16.21 25.77
CA GLY A 334 12.11 -16.13 25.82
C GLY A 334 11.44 -17.06 24.82
N VAL A 335 10.11 -16.99 24.80
CA VAL A 335 9.28 -17.65 23.83
C VAL A 335 8.14 -16.72 23.40
N GLU A 336 7.76 -16.76 22.14
CA GLU A 336 6.57 -16.07 21.65
C GLU A 336 5.37 -17.02 21.70
N ALA A 337 4.27 -16.56 22.29
CA ALA A 337 3.01 -17.30 22.37
C ALA A 337 2.16 -17.05 21.12
N LEU A 338 1.95 -18.09 20.33
CA LEU A 338 1.26 -18.06 19.05
C LEU A 338 -0.02 -18.89 19.13
N ILE A 339 -1.16 -18.23 19.03
CA ILE A 339 -2.47 -18.90 19.07
C ILE A 339 -2.64 -19.85 17.87
N ARG A 340 -3.27 -21.00 18.12
CA ARG A 340 -3.74 -21.95 17.12
C ARG A 340 -5.15 -22.37 17.47
N TRP A 341 -5.94 -22.73 16.47
CA TRP A 341 -7.29 -23.22 16.68
C TRP A 341 -7.40 -24.69 16.27
N ARG A 342 -7.67 -25.59 17.23
CA ARG A 342 -8.01 -26.99 16.96
C ARG A 342 -9.47 -27.09 16.53
N HIS A 343 -9.74 -26.75 15.29
CA HIS A 343 -11.08 -26.79 14.73
C HIS A 343 -11.58 -28.25 14.62
N PRO A 344 -12.76 -28.61 15.15
CA PRO A 344 -13.26 -29.99 15.17
C PRO A 344 -13.33 -30.68 13.80
N LYS A 345 -13.58 -29.89 12.74
CA LYS A 345 -13.66 -30.38 11.36
C LYS A 345 -12.39 -30.18 10.52
N HIS A 346 -11.54 -29.21 10.87
CA HIS A 346 -10.47 -28.73 9.98
C HIS A 346 -9.07 -28.93 10.56
N GLY A 347 -8.96 -29.51 11.76
CA GLY A 347 -7.68 -29.73 12.41
C GLY A 347 -7.10 -28.41 12.94
N LEU A 348 -5.77 -28.30 12.94
CA LEU A 348 -5.07 -27.16 13.51
C LEU A 348 -4.98 -26.00 12.51
N LEU A 349 -5.67 -24.90 12.79
CA LEU A 349 -5.68 -23.69 11.98
C LEU A 349 -4.69 -22.64 12.50
N SER A 350 -4.03 -21.97 11.54
CA SER A 350 -3.16 -20.82 11.77
C SER A 350 -3.96 -19.53 12.02
N PRO A 351 -3.45 -18.56 12.81
CA PRO A 351 -4.12 -17.30 13.10
C PRO A 351 -4.56 -16.52 11.86
N VAL A 352 -3.81 -16.60 10.76
CA VAL A 352 -4.14 -15.93 9.48
C VAL A 352 -5.53 -16.29 8.96
N HIS A 353 -6.09 -17.45 9.33
CA HIS A 353 -7.40 -17.88 8.88
C HIS A 353 -8.57 -17.32 9.68
N PHE A 354 -8.35 -16.87 10.93
CA PHE A 354 -9.47 -16.55 11.83
C PHE A 354 -9.31 -15.23 12.59
N ILE A 355 -8.10 -14.71 12.74
CA ILE A 355 -7.86 -13.41 13.40
C ILE A 355 -8.57 -12.26 12.67
N PRO A 356 -8.54 -12.13 11.33
CA PRO A 356 -9.25 -11.06 10.63
C PRO A 356 -10.75 -11.03 10.97
N THR A 357 -11.41 -12.20 10.97
CA THR A 357 -12.83 -12.31 11.33
C THR A 357 -13.09 -12.06 12.82
N ALA A 358 -12.15 -12.44 13.69
CA ALA A 358 -12.24 -12.14 15.12
C ALA A 358 -12.14 -10.63 15.39
N GLU A 359 -11.29 -9.90 14.65
CA GLU A 359 -11.15 -8.46 14.75
C GLU A 359 -12.39 -7.73 14.21
N GLU A 360 -12.86 -8.09 13.02
CA GLU A 360 -14.06 -7.50 12.40
C GLU A 360 -15.31 -7.59 13.31
N ASN A 361 -15.45 -8.70 14.04
CA ASN A 361 -16.60 -8.95 14.92
C ASN A 361 -16.34 -8.62 16.41
N GLY A 362 -15.16 -8.09 16.74
CA GLY A 362 -14.77 -7.75 18.12
C GLY A 362 -14.52 -8.95 19.05
N LEU A 363 -14.61 -10.19 18.55
CA LEU A 363 -14.28 -11.42 19.29
C LEU A 363 -12.81 -11.50 19.68
N ILE A 364 -11.94 -10.75 18.98
CA ILE A 364 -10.51 -10.68 19.30
C ILE A 364 -10.25 -10.25 20.75
N VAL A 365 -11.15 -9.44 21.35
CA VAL A 365 -11.02 -9.01 22.74
C VAL A 365 -11.18 -10.17 23.72
N GLU A 366 -12.15 -11.06 23.48
CA GLU A 366 -12.35 -12.25 24.32
C GLU A 366 -11.25 -13.29 24.10
N ILE A 367 -10.84 -13.49 22.83
CA ILE A 367 -9.76 -14.40 22.45
C ILE A 367 -8.44 -13.94 23.06
N GLY A 368 -8.07 -12.67 22.92
CA GLY A 368 -6.84 -12.14 23.44
C GLY A 368 -6.77 -12.16 24.97
N ARG A 369 -7.91 -11.94 25.67
CA ARG A 369 -7.99 -12.18 27.11
C ARG A 369 -7.71 -13.64 27.48
N TRP A 370 -8.24 -14.59 26.71
CA TRP A 370 -7.95 -16.01 26.89
C TRP A 370 -6.46 -16.32 26.62
N VAL A 371 -5.89 -15.78 25.54
CA VAL A 371 -4.46 -15.93 25.18
C VAL A 371 -3.58 -15.41 26.31
N LEU A 372 -3.83 -14.20 26.79
CA LEU A 372 -3.06 -13.58 27.86
C LEU A 372 -3.09 -14.40 29.14
N ARG A 373 -4.28 -14.88 29.54
CA ARG A 373 -4.43 -15.75 30.71
C ARG A 373 -3.67 -17.06 30.54
N GLU A 374 -3.83 -17.71 29.39
CA GLU A 374 -3.22 -19.01 29.14
C GLU A 374 -1.70 -18.93 29.04
N ALA A 375 -1.16 -17.88 28.40
CA ALA A 375 0.26 -17.61 28.34
C ALA A 375 0.84 -17.32 29.74
N CYS A 376 0.16 -16.52 30.57
CA CYS A 376 0.57 -16.28 31.96
C CYS A 376 0.54 -17.56 32.80
N ARG A 377 -0.51 -18.38 32.65
CA ARG A 377 -0.64 -19.68 33.33
C ARG A 377 0.49 -20.61 32.93
N GLN A 378 0.77 -20.74 31.63
CA GLN A 378 1.84 -21.61 31.12
C GLN A 378 3.22 -21.12 31.58
N CYS A 379 3.47 -19.81 31.52
CA CYS A 379 4.69 -19.20 32.02
C CYS A 379 4.94 -19.54 33.50
N ARG A 380 3.90 -19.41 34.33
CA ARG A 380 3.96 -19.77 35.75
C ARG A 380 4.33 -21.25 35.95
N GLN A 381 3.75 -22.14 35.14
CA GLN A 381 4.07 -23.57 35.20
C GLN A 381 5.54 -23.86 34.88
N TRP A 382 6.12 -23.18 33.89
CA TRP A 382 7.54 -23.34 33.57
C TRP A 382 8.46 -22.80 34.66
N ILE A 383 8.12 -21.67 35.29
CA ILE A 383 8.89 -21.13 36.42
C ILE A 383 8.86 -22.07 37.61
N ASP A 384 7.69 -22.61 37.95
CA ASP A 384 7.55 -23.57 39.05
C ASP A 384 8.31 -24.87 38.77
N ALA A 385 8.47 -25.25 37.51
CA ALA A 385 9.32 -26.34 37.05
C ALA A 385 10.84 -26.00 37.01
N HIS A 386 11.25 -24.89 37.62
CA HIS A 386 12.65 -24.40 37.77
C HIS A 386 13.29 -23.75 36.53
N HIS A 387 12.50 -23.28 35.56
CA HIS A 387 12.99 -22.48 34.43
C HIS A 387 12.81 -20.97 34.72
N ALA A 388 13.60 -20.45 35.65
CA ALA A 388 13.39 -19.15 36.29
C ALA A 388 13.58 -17.90 35.40
N THR A 389 13.91 -18.04 34.11
CA THR A 389 14.37 -16.90 33.27
C THR A 389 13.61 -16.71 31.97
N LEU A 390 12.61 -17.54 31.63
CA LEU A 390 11.90 -17.40 30.35
C LEU A 390 10.89 -16.24 30.40
N ARG A 391 11.00 -15.35 29.43
CA ARG A 391 10.00 -14.32 29.10
C ARG A 391 9.02 -14.87 28.06
N VAL A 392 7.73 -14.61 28.23
CA VAL A 392 6.69 -14.98 27.26
C VAL A 392 6.17 -13.72 26.58
N SER A 393 6.39 -13.61 25.26
CA SER A 393 5.83 -12.54 24.45
C SER A 393 4.44 -12.88 23.95
N ILE A 394 3.55 -11.88 23.93
CA ILE A 394 2.14 -12.03 23.58
C ILE A 394 1.72 -10.90 22.66
N ASN A 395 1.23 -11.25 21.47
CA ASN A 395 0.67 -10.32 20.49
C ASN A 395 -0.64 -9.70 20.99
N ILE A 396 -0.75 -8.37 20.89
CA ILE A 396 -1.95 -7.63 21.28
C ILE A 396 -2.53 -6.88 20.08
N SER A 397 -3.81 -7.12 19.79
CA SER A 397 -4.51 -6.43 18.71
C SER A 397 -4.81 -4.96 19.04
N ALA A 398 -5.05 -4.16 17.99
CA ALA A 398 -5.42 -2.75 18.14
C ALA A 398 -6.75 -2.57 18.91
N LEU A 399 -7.68 -3.51 18.74
CA LEU A 399 -9.00 -3.46 19.35
C LEU A 399 -8.95 -3.78 20.85
N GLU A 400 -8.08 -4.71 21.26
CA GLU A 400 -7.80 -5.01 22.67
C GLU A 400 -7.15 -3.82 23.37
N PHE A 401 -6.09 -3.27 22.78
CA PHE A 401 -5.32 -2.19 23.37
C PHE A 401 -6.17 -0.92 23.61
N ARG A 402 -7.20 -0.71 22.79
CA ARG A 402 -8.12 0.43 22.89
C ARG A 402 -9.22 0.25 23.92
N GLN A 403 -9.39 -0.94 24.52
CA GLN A 403 -10.38 -1.13 25.57
C GLN A 403 -10.03 -0.28 26.79
N ALA A 404 -11.03 0.42 27.33
CA ALA A 404 -10.82 1.34 28.46
C ALA A 404 -10.31 0.61 29.73
N ASP A 405 -10.67 -0.66 29.88
CA ASP A 405 -10.31 -1.52 31.00
C ASP A 405 -9.11 -2.44 30.68
N PHE A 406 -8.41 -2.26 29.55
CA PHE A 406 -7.31 -3.15 29.13
C PHE A 406 -6.25 -3.33 30.23
N VAL A 407 -5.76 -2.24 30.81
CA VAL A 407 -4.74 -2.29 31.89
C VAL A 407 -5.28 -3.00 33.13
N GLU A 408 -6.55 -2.78 33.47
CA GLU A 408 -7.19 -3.45 34.61
C GLU A 408 -7.34 -4.95 34.38
N GLN A 409 -7.68 -5.36 33.15
CA GLN A 409 -7.75 -6.76 32.75
C GLN A 409 -6.37 -7.44 32.84
N VAL A 410 -5.32 -6.81 32.30
CA VAL A 410 -3.94 -7.32 32.39
C VAL A 410 -3.55 -7.49 33.86
N ARG A 411 -3.81 -6.48 34.70
CA ARG A 411 -3.54 -6.55 36.15
C ARG A 411 -4.29 -7.69 36.84
N ALA A 412 -5.56 -7.88 36.50
CA ALA A 412 -6.38 -8.94 37.06
C ALA A 412 -5.80 -10.32 36.70
N ILE A 413 -5.40 -10.54 35.45
CA ILE A 413 -4.83 -11.81 34.98
C ILE A 413 -3.47 -12.10 35.63
N LEU A 414 -2.61 -11.10 35.76
CA LEU A 414 -1.32 -11.26 36.46
C LEU A 414 -1.52 -11.65 37.93
N ASN A 415 -2.49 -11.03 38.61
CA ASN A 415 -2.86 -11.38 39.98
C ASN A 415 -3.49 -12.77 40.08
N GLU A 416 -4.36 -13.14 39.13
CA GLU A 416 -5.03 -14.45 39.06
C GLU A 416 -4.01 -15.59 38.90
N THR A 417 -3.02 -15.40 38.03
CA THR A 417 -2.01 -16.42 37.69
C THR A 417 -0.80 -16.40 38.61
N GLY A 418 -0.57 -15.31 39.36
CA GLY A 418 0.56 -15.15 40.25
C GLY A 418 1.92 -15.07 39.54
N ILE A 419 1.92 -14.74 38.24
CA ILE A 419 3.13 -14.54 37.47
C ILE A 419 3.73 -13.16 37.76
N ALA A 420 5.05 -13.07 37.93
CA ALA A 420 5.69 -11.78 38.07
C ALA A 420 5.65 -11.04 36.71
N PRO A 421 5.26 -9.75 36.66
CA PRO A 421 5.10 -9.01 35.40
C PRO A 421 6.34 -8.97 34.51
N SER A 422 7.53 -9.10 35.09
CA SER A 422 8.82 -9.14 34.38
C SER A 422 9.00 -10.36 33.48
N HIS A 423 8.14 -11.37 33.56
CA HIS A 423 8.15 -12.52 32.66
C HIS A 423 7.23 -12.35 31.46
N ILE A 424 6.44 -11.27 31.40
CA ILE A 424 5.47 -11.04 30.33
C ILE A 424 5.96 -9.88 29.47
N GLU A 425 5.94 -10.10 28.17
CA GLU A 425 6.04 -9.04 27.18
C GLU A 425 4.75 -8.93 26.37
N LEU A 426 4.35 -7.70 26.10
CA LEU A 426 3.27 -7.39 25.17
C LEU A 426 3.86 -6.82 23.89
N GLU A 427 3.52 -7.45 22.77
CA GLU A 427 3.94 -7.06 21.43
C GLU A 427 2.82 -6.26 20.76
N LEU A 428 3.17 -5.08 20.25
CA LEU A 428 2.23 -4.12 19.66
C LEU A 428 2.69 -3.79 18.25
N THR A 429 1.80 -3.88 17.26
CA THR A 429 2.16 -3.44 15.91
C THR A 429 2.40 -1.92 15.86
N GLU A 430 3.26 -1.49 14.94
CA GLU A 430 3.57 -0.07 14.72
C GLU A 430 2.30 0.80 14.56
N SER A 431 1.29 0.27 13.86
CA SER A 431 0.02 0.94 13.60
C SER A 431 -0.77 1.30 14.87
N ILE A 432 -0.71 0.45 15.91
CA ILE A 432 -1.39 0.67 17.19
C ILE A 432 -0.77 1.88 17.90
N VAL A 433 0.56 1.92 17.89
CA VAL A 433 1.36 2.88 18.63
C VAL A 433 1.26 4.29 18.02
N MET A 434 1.01 4.39 16.72
CA MET A 434 0.91 5.67 16.00
C MET A 434 -0.47 6.35 16.08
N HIS A 435 -1.50 5.68 16.59
CA HIS A 435 -2.87 6.21 16.65
C HIS A 435 -3.20 6.83 18.02
N ASN A 436 -3.48 8.14 18.08
CA ASN A 436 -3.80 8.88 19.33
C ASN A 436 -2.71 8.78 20.42
N VAL A 437 -1.52 9.29 20.08
CA VAL A 437 -0.27 9.25 20.86
C VAL A 437 -0.42 9.58 22.34
N GLY A 438 -1.28 10.54 22.72
CA GLY A 438 -1.46 10.94 24.11
C GLY A 438 -2.08 9.85 24.98
N ALA A 439 -3.14 9.21 24.48
CA ALA A 439 -3.84 8.13 25.18
C ALA A 439 -2.97 6.86 25.23
N VAL A 440 -2.33 6.51 24.11
CA VAL A 440 -1.41 5.36 24.03
C VAL A 440 -0.29 5.48 25.05
N LEU A 441 0.37 6.65 25.12
CA LEU A 441 1.49 6.86 26.02
C LEU A 441 1.10 6.71 27.50
N ALA A 442 -0.14 7.06 27.89
CA ALA A 442 -0.63 6.83 29.25
C ALA A 442 -0.74 5.33 29.57
N ILE A 443 -1.31 4.55 28.66
CA ILE A 443 -1.46 3.08 28.79
C ILE A 443 -0.10 2.41 28.87
N LEU A 444 0.83 2.73 27.95
CA LEU A 444 2.18 2.13 27.95
C LEU A 444 2.92 2.43 29.26
N ASN A 445 2.84 3.65 29.78
CA ASN A 445 3.45 3.99 31.07
C ASN A 445 2.82 3.26 32.26
N GLU A 446 1.52 2.93 32.20
CA GLU A 446 0.89 2.11 33.22
C GLU A 446 1.37 0.66 33.19
N LEU A 447 1.43 0.06 32.00
CA LEU A 447 1.96 -1.28 31.81
C LEU A 447 3.43 -1.38 32.26
N LYS A 448 4.24 -0.37 31.93
CA LYS A 448 5.64 -0.30 32.38
C LYS A 448 5.79 -0.13 33.88
N ARG A 449 4.92 0.67 34.52
CA ARG A 449 4.88 0.77 36.00
C ARG A 449 4.51 -0.55 36.67
N MET A 450 3.81 -1.44 35.98
CA MET A 450 3.55 -2.79 36.47
C MET A 450 4.77 -3.70 36.35
N GLY A 451 5.77 -3.35 35.53
CA GLY A 451 6.97 -4.15 35.28
C GLY A 451 6.86 -5.08 34.07
N ILE A 452 5.88 -4.87 33.20
CA ILE A 452 5.68 -5.62 31.95
C ILE A 452 6.68 -5.11 30.91
N PHE A 453 7.23 -6.00 30.08
CA PHE A 453 8.04 -5.62 28.92
C PHE A 453 7.15 -5.21 27.74
N LEU A 454 7.60 -4.24 26.96
CA LEU A 454 6.87 -3.77 25.78
C LEU A 454 7.76 -3.87 24.55
N ALA A 455 7.22 -4.47 23.49
CA ALA A 455 7.86 -4.54 22.19
C ALA A 455 6.99 -3.91 21.10
N ILE A 456 7.64 -3.35 20.08
CA ILE A 456 6.98 -3.01 18.82
C ILE A 456 7.27 -4.13 17.83
N ASP A 457 6.20 -4.65 17.24
CA ASP A 457 6.23 -5.69 16.22
C ASP A 457 6.12 -5.14 14.79
N ASP A 458 6.55 -5.95 13.82
CA ASP A 458 6.57 -5.64 12.38
C ASP A 458 7.31 -4.33 12.01
N PHE A 459 8.34 -3.95 12.77
CA PHE A 459 8.97 -2.64 12.64
C PHE A 459 9.70 -2.47 11.30
N GLY A 460 9.36 -1.38 10.57
CA GLY A 460 9.98 -1.03 9.29
C GLY A 460 9.10 -1.23 8.06
N THR A 461 7.93 -1.85 8.23
CA THR A 461 6.94 -2.04 7.15
C THR A 461 6.00 -0.84 6.95
N GLY A 462 5.97 0.09 7.91
CA GLY A 462 5.12 1.30 7.91
C GLY A 462 5.87 2.63 7.95
N PHE A 463 5.11 3.74 8.08
CA PHE A 463 5.65 5.09 8.20
C PHE A 463 5.92 5.47 9.66
N SER A 464 7.08 5.08 10.19
CA SER A 464 7.46 5.40 11.55
C SER A 464 7.89 6.86 11.72
N SER A 465 7.24 7.58 12.64
CA SER A 465 7.74 8.88 13.11
C SER A 465 8.69 8.64 14.30
N LEU A 466 9.99 8.75 14.02
CA LEU A 466 11.10 8.67 15.01
C LEU A 466 10.86 9.51 16.27
N ASN A 467 10.15 10.63 16.14
CA ASN A 467 9.85 11.52 17.26
C ASN A 467 8.93 10.88 18.31
N TYR A 468 8.07 9.94 17.91
CA TYR A 468 7.19 9.22 18.83
C TYR A 468 7.91 8.04 19.47
N LEU A 469 8.73 7.32 18.70
CA LEU A 469 9.48 6.18 19.21
C LEU A 469 10.37 6.57 20.40
N ARG A 470 11.01 7.75 20.35
CA ARG A 470 11.80 8.30 21.48
C ARG A 470 10.99 8.54 22.76
N ARG A 471 9.66 8.74 22.66
CA ARG A 471 8.80 9.08 23.79
C ARG A 471 8.13 7.86 24.42
N PHE A 472 8.02 6.76 23.69
CA PHE A 472 7.35 5.56 24.18
C PHE A 472 8.29 4.73 25.05
N PRO A 473 7.80 4.19 26.18
CA PRO A 473 8.62 3.40 27.09
C PRO A 473 8.73 1.94 26.59
N ILE A 474 9.28 1.77 25.39
CA ILE A 474 9.46 0.47 24.71
C ILE A 474 10.82 -0.12 25.08
N ASP A 475 10.88 -1.44 25.24
CA ASP A 475 12.09 -2.19 25.58
C ASP A 475 12.71 -2.85 24.35
N ARG A 476 11.88 -3.38 23.44
CA ARG A 476 12.33 -4.16 22.28
C ARG A 476 11.71 -3.68 20.96
N LEU A 477 12.49 -3.80 19.89
CA LEU A 477 12.01 -3.69 18.51
C LEU A 477 12.17 -5.05 17.83
N LYS A 478 11.08 -5.55 17.23
CA LYS A 478 11.09 -6.77 16.43
C LYS A 478 11.18 -6.37 14.96
N ILE A 479 12.22 -6.86 14.29
CA ILE A 479 12.44 -6.65 12.86
C ILE A 479 11.64 -7.70 12.10
N ASP A 480 10.72 -7.23 11.26
CA ASP A 480 9.89 -8.11 10.44
C ASP A 480 10.72 -9.05 9.56
N GLN A 481 10.21 -10.28 9.41
CA GLN A 481 10.84 -11.33 8.62
C GLN A 481 11.13 -10.93 7.16
N SER A 482 10.42 -9.95 6.58
CA SER A 482 10.71 -9.49 5.21
C SER A 482 12.08 -8.83 5.05
N PHE A 483 12.66 -8.30 6.13
CA PHE A 483 14.01 -7.71 6.12
C PHE A 483 15.09 -8.70 6.56
N VAL A 484 14.72 -9.78 7.26
CA VAL A 484 15.65 -10.82 7.71
C VAL A 484 15.84 -11.90 6.66
N GLN A 485 14.75 -12.32 6.01
CA GLN A 485 14.80 -13.32 4.95
C GLN A 485 15.62 -12.78 3.77
N GLY A 486 16.68 -13.52 3.43
CA GLY A 486 17.60 -13.17 2.35
C GLY A 486 18.56 -12.02 2.64
N ILE A 487 18.79 -11.67 3.91
CA ILE A 487 19.76 -10.64 4.30
C ILE A 487 21.19 -10.93 3.81
N ASP A 488 21.51 -12.19 3.49
CA ASP A 488 22.81 -12.65 2.99
C ASP A 488 23.06 -12.38 1.51
N HIS A 489 22.02 -12.14 0.74
CA HIS A 489 22.13 -11.88 -0.70
C HIS A 489 21.44 -10.59 -1.16
N ILE A 490 20.75 -9.89 -0.25
CA ILE A 490 20.08 -8.61 -0.50
C ILE A 490 20.77 -7.50 0.33
N PRO A 491 21.74 -6.73 -0.23
CA PRO A 491 22.46 -5.68 0.51
C PRO A 491 21.58 -4.58 1.11
N ALA A 492 20.40 -4.36 0.51
CA ALA A 492 19.41 -3.42 1.03
C ALA A 492 18.82 -3.90 2.37
N ASN A 493 18.53 -5.20 2.50
CA ASN A 493 18.02 -5.80 3.73
C ASN A 493 19.05 -5.68 4.86
N GLU A 494 20.32 -5.99 4.58
CA GLU A 494 21.40 -5.78 5.55
C GLU A 494 21.49 -4.31 6.00
N SER A 495 21.41 -3.38 5.05
CA SER A 495 21.47 -1.95 5.34
C SER A 495 20.30 -1.48 6.21
N ILE A 496 19.08 -1.98 5.95
CA ILE A 496 17.88 -1.68 6.73
C ILE A 496 17.99 -2.26 8.14
N VAL A 497 18.34 -3.54 8.27
CA VAL A 497 18.53 -4.21 9.57
C VAL A 497 19.60 -3.50 10.40
N ARG A 498 20.73 -3.12 9.78
CA ARG A 498 21.79 -2.36 10.43
C ARG A 498 21.32 -0.99 10.89
N ALA A 499 20.52 -0.30 10.09
CA ALA A 499 19.96 1.00 10.44
C ALA A 499 18.95 0.91 11.59
N ILE A 500 18.02 -0.06 11.54
CA ILE A 500 17.05 -0.33 12.61
C ILE A 500 17.79 -0.70 13.90
N THR A 501 18.80 -1.57 13.81
CA THR A 501 19.57 -2.00 14.99
C THR A 501 20.31 -0.83 15.64
N SER A 502 20.97 -0.02 14.81
CA SER A 502 21.65 1.19 15.29
C SER A 502 20.66 2.19 15.93
N LEU A 503 19.47 2.35 15.35
CA LEU A 503 18.43 3.21 15.91
C LEU A 503 17.97 2.71 17.28
N ALA A 504 17.66 1.42 17.39
CA ALA A 504 17.20 0.79 18.62
C ALA A 504 18.21 0.98 19.76
N HIS A 505 19.49 0.67 19.50
CA HIS A 505 20.55 0.81 20.50
C HIS A 505 20.76 2.25 20.94
N ASN A 506 20.68 3.22 20.02
CA ASN A 506 20.75 4.64 20.36
C ASN A 506 19.57 5.11 21.24
N LEU A 507 18.45 4.39 21.20
CA LEU A 507 17.29 4.60 22.06
C LEU A 507 17.26 3.66 23.28
N SER A 508 18.34 2.91 23.53
CA SER A 508 18.46 1.92 24.62
C SER A 508 17.42 0.80 24.56
N MET A 509 17.04 0.39 23.35
CA MET A 509 16.14 -0.74 23.07
C MET A 509 16.94 -1.94 22.57
N GLU A 510 16.47 -3.15 22.91
CA GLU A 510 16.97 -4.40 22.34
C GLU A 510 16.28 -4.71 21.00
N VAL A 511 16.93 -5.53 20.17
CA VAL A 511 16.45 -5.88 18.84
C VAL A 511 16.29 -7.38 18.70
N VAL A 512 15.10 -7.80 18.28
CA VAL A 512 14.77 -9.19 17.96
C VAL A 512 14.59 -9.31 16.44
N ALA A 513 15.35 -10.18 15.80
CA ALA A 513 15.19 -10.47 14.37
C ALA A 513 14.26 -11.68 14.16
N GLU A 514 13.23 -11.52 13.34
CA GLU A 514 12.26 -12.59 13.08
C GLU A 514 12.51 -13.34 11.78
N GLY A 515 12.08 -14.60 11.71
CA GLY A 515 12.10 -15.37 10.47
C GLY A 515 13.51 -15.77 10.01
N ALA A 516 14.47 -15.94 10.92
CA ALA A 516 15.79 -16.49 10.58
C ALA A 516 15.69 -17.97 10.15
N GLU A 517 16.20 -18.30 8.97
CA GLU A 517 16.09 -19.63 8.33
C GLU A 517 17.44 -20.26 7.96
N SER A 518 18.55 -19.51 7.96
CA SER A 518 19.88 -20.03 7.62
C SER A 518 21.02 -19.51 8.51
N ASP A 519 22.12 -20.27 8.55
CA ASP A 519 23.37 -19.87 9.22
C ASP A 519 23.96 -18.58 8.64
N ALA A 520 23.79 -18.34 7.34
CA ALA A 520 24.27 -17.13 6.67
C ALA A 520 23.52 -15.88 7.14
N GLU A 521 22.19 -15.96 7.28
CA GLU A 521 21.38 -14.89 7.84
C GLU A 521 21.78 -14.59 9.28
N LEU A 522 21.96 -15.62 10.11
CA LEU A 522 22.40 -15.47 11.51
C LEU A 522 23.77 -14.80 11.64
N ALA A 523 24.73 -15.17 10.78
CA ALA A 523 26.06 -14.56 10.77
C ALA A 523 25.98 -13.05 10.52
N ILE A 524 25.08 -12.61 9.65
CA ILE A 524 24.90 -11.20 9.33
C ILE A 524 24.12 -10.48 10.43
N LEU A 525 23.08 -11.10 10.99
CA LEU A 525 22.38 -10.55 12.16
C LEU A 525 23.35 -10.29 13.33
N MET A 526 24.28 -11.23 13.59
CA MET A 526 25.36 -11.04 14.56
C MET A 526 26.30 -9.88 14.17
N ALA A 527 26.68 -9.76 12.89
CA ALA A 527 27.49 -8.67 12.38
C ALA A 527 26.77 -7.29 12.40
N CYS A 528 25.44 -7.30 12.37
CA CYS A 528 24.59 -6.13 12.58
C CYS A 528 24.37 -5.82 14.06
N GLN A 529 24.89 -6.65 14.97
CA GLN A 529 24.74 -6.53 16.42
C GLN A 529 23.30 -6.71 16.93
N CYS A 530 22.47 -7.49 16.23
CA CYS A 530 21.16 -7.87 16.74
C CYS A 530 21.30 -8.61 18.08
N ASN A 531 20.40 -8.34 19.04
CA ASN A 531 20.48 -8.90 20.38
C ASN A 531 19.95 -10.35 20.40
N GLU A 532 18.80 -10.54 19.77
CA GLU A 532 18.04 -11.79 19.79
C GLU A 532 17.55 -12.15 18.38
N ALA A 533 17.29 -13.44 18.14
CA ALA A 533 16.66 -13.90 16.92
C ALA A 533 15.65 -15.02 17.20
N GLN A 534 14.65 -15.10 16.33
CA GLN A 534 13.68 -16.20 16.27
C GLN A 534 13.43 -16.60 14.81
N GLY A 535 13.08 -17.86 14.58
CA GLY A 535 12.86 -18.37 13.23
C GLY A 535 12.94 -19.88 13.12
N TYR A 536 12.63 -20.40 11.93
CA TYR A 536 12.56 -21.85 11.68
C TYR A 536 13.92 -22.53 11.66
N TRP A 537 15.01 -21.78 11.54
CA TRP A 537 16.35 -22.33 11.74
C TRP A 537 16.50 -22.92 13.15
N PHE A 538 15.95 -22.26 14.18
CA PHE A 538 15.97 -22.74 15.56
C PHE A 538 14.89 -23.80 15.80
N ALA A 539 13.62 -23.38 15.66
CA ALA A 539 12.47 -24.24 15.84
C ALA A 539 11.20 -23.65 15.22
N LYS A 540 10.30 -24.53 14.81
CA LYS A 540 8.91 -24.17 14.50
C LYS A 540 8.10 -24.00 15.80
N PRO A 541 7.01 -23.22 15.78
CA PRO A 541 6.11 -23.11 16.93
C PRO A 541 5.60 -24.47 17.41
N MET A 542 5.83 -24.79 18.67
CA MET A 542 5.56 -26.11 19.25
C MET A 542 4.59 -26.06 20.43
N PRO A 543 3.87 -27.15 20.75
CA PRO A 543 3.06 -27.26 21.96
C PRO A 543 3.87 -27.00 23.25
N ALA A 544 3.20 -26.54 24.31
CA ALA A 544 3.83 -26.22 25.60
C ALA A 544 4.70 -27.35 26.18
N ASP A 545 4.23 -28.60 26.03
CA ASP A 545 4.90 -29.78 26.58
C ASP A 545 6.23 -30.08 25.88
N ASP A 546 6.40 -29.62 24.64
CA ASP A 546 7.61 -29.85 23.83
C ASP A 546 8.68 -28.76 24.07
N VAL A 547 8.30 -27.61 24.62
CA VAL A 547 9.21 -26.45 24.81
C VAL A 547 10.35 -26.79 25.75
N MET A 548 10.06 -27.28 26.96
CA MET A 548 11.11 -27.54 27.96
C MET A 548 12.08 -28.66 27.53
N PRO A 549 11.61 -29.79 26.98
CA PRO A 549 12.50 -30.79 26.37
C PRO A 549 13.38 -30.20 25.26
N TRP A 550 12.82 -29.33 24.42
CA TRP A 550 13.58 -28.66 23.36
C TRP A 550 14.64 -27.70 23.92
N VAL A 551 14.29 -26.89 24.93
CA VAL A 551 15.23 -25.96 25.59
C VAL A 551 16.40 -26.71 26.21
N ALA A 552 16.14 -27.79 26.95
CA ALA A 552 17.19 -28.61 27.55
C ALA A 552 18.14 -29.20 26.48
N ALA A 553 17.58 -29.75 25.40
CA ALA A 553 18.37 -30.27 24.29
C ALA A 553 19.17 -29.19 23.54
N TRP A 554 18.67 -27.95 23.48
CA TRP A 554 19.37 -26.82 22.89
C TRP A 554 20.56 -26.37 23.75
N GLU A 555 20.37 -26.27 25.06
CA GLU A 555 21.42 -25.89 25.99
C GLU A 555 22.55 -26.93 26.07
N ASP A 556 22.21 -28.22 25.97
CA ASP A 556 23.20 -29.31 25.96
C ASP A 556 24.09 -29.28 24.70
N ARG A 557 23.58 -28.84 23.54
CA ARG A 557 24.39 -28.67 22.31
C ARG A 557 25.50 -27.63 22.44
N LYS A 558 25.47 -26.81 23.48
CA LYS A 558 26.50 -25.80 23.78
C LYS A 558 27.71 -26.40 24.52
N ALA A 559 27.57 -27.60 25.09
CA ALA A 559 28.60 -28.26 25.89
C ALA A 559 29.60 -29.10 25.05
N ASP A 560 29.30 -29.33 23.77
CA ASP A 560 30.18 -29.95 22.76
C ASP A 560 30.71 -28.89 21.77
#